data_AF-A0A438DWN8-F1
#
_entry.id   AF-A0A438DWN8-F1
#
_cell.length_a   1.000
_cell.length_b   1.000
_cell.length_c   1.000
_cell.angle_alpha   90.00
_cell.angle_beta   90.00
_cell.angle_gamma   90.00
#
_symmetry.space_group_name_H-M   'P 1'
#
loop_
_entity.id
_entity.type
_entity.pdbx_description
1 polymer ?
#
loop_
_entity_poly.entity_id
_entity_poly.type
_entity_poly.pdbx_seq_one_letter_code
_entity_poly.pdbx_strand_id
1 'polypeptide(L)'
;MTVIDILTRVDAICKKYDKYDIDKQKDLNVSGDDAFARLYAVVEADIEAALQKADTASNEKNRASAVALNAEIRRTKARLLEEVPKLQRLAIKKV
;
A
#
# COMPACT_ATOMS: atom_id res chain seq x y z
N MET A 1 -51.81 -7.88 1.44
CA MET A 1 -50.35 -8.02 1.33
C MET A 1 -50.09 -8.84 0.07
N THR A 2 -49.63 -8.17 -0.97
CA THR A 2 -49.30 -8.77 -2.27
C THR A 2 -47.87 -9.32 -2.25
N VAL A 3 -47.52 -10.15 -3.23
CA VAL A 3 -46.13 -10.65 -3.40
C VAL A 3 -45.14 -9.49 -3.54
N ILE A 4 -45.55 -8.40 -4.19
CA ILE A 4 -44.73 -7.18 -4.34
C ILE A 4 -44.47 -6.51 -2.98
N ASP A 5 -45.48 -6.46 -2.11
CA ASP A 5 -45.34 -5.92 -0.75
C ASP A 5 -44.37 -6.76 0.09
N ILE A 6 -44.34 -8.08 -0.13
CA ILE A 6 -43.42 -8.99 0.57
C ILE A 6 -41.98 -8.76 0.08
N LEU A 7 -41.77 -8.72 -1.24
CA LEU A 7 -40.44 -8.55 -1.83
C LEU A 7 -39.80 -7.21 -1.44
N THR A 8 -40.56 -6.12 -1.51
CA THR A 8 -40.08 -4.78 -1.13
C THR A 8 -39.73 -4.70 0.36
N ARG A 9 -40.51 -5.36 1.21
CA ARG A 9 -40.27 -5.38 2.66
C ARG A 9 -39.09 -6.28 3.03
N VAL A 10 -38.88 -7.39 2.33
CA VAL A 10 -37.69 -8.25 2.48
C VAL A 10 -36.43 -7.51 2.04
N ASP A 11 -36.44 -6.83 0.89
CA ASP A 11 -35.31 -6.02 0.41
C ASP A 11 -34.92 -4.92 1.41
N ALA A 12 -35.90 -4.21 1.97
CA ALA A 12 -35.66 -3.20 3.01
C ALA A 12 -35.05 -3.80 4.29
N ILE A 13 -35.45 -5.01 4.68
CA ILE A 13 -34.88 -5.74 5.82
C ILE A 13 -33.45 -6.15 5.51
N CYS A 14 -33.18 -6.77 4.36
CA CYS A 14 -31.82 -7.14 3.95
C CYS A 14 -30.88 -5.93 3.99
N LYS A 15 -31.25 -4.81 3.38
CA LYS A 15 -30.48 -3.55 3.41
C LYS A 15 -30.23 -3.01 4.81
N LYS A 16 -31.18 -3.14 5.74
CA LYS A 16 -31.01 -2.72 7.14
C LYS A 16 -29.95 -3.54 7.87
N TYR A 17 -29.80 -4.82 7.50
CA TYR A 17 -28.86 -5.75 8.12
C TYR A 17 -27.57 -5.98 7.32
N ASP A 18 -27.42 -5.39 6.14
CA ASP A 18 -26.16 -5.39 5.35
C ASP A 18 -24.94 -4.99 6.20
N LYS A 19 -25.12 -4.11 7.18
CA LYS A 19 -24.07 -3.71 8.14
C LYS A 19 -23.62 -4.81 9.11
N TYR A 20 -24.23 -5.99 9.07
CA TYR A 20 -23.81 -7.16 9.83
C TYR A 20 -23.28 -8.27 8.92
N ASP A 21 -23.32 -8.05 7.61
CA ASP A 21 -22.68 -8.94 6.64
C ASP A 21 -21.18 -8.67 6.65
N ILE A 22 -20.48 -9.46 7.45
CA ILE A 22 -19.03 -9.36 7.67
C ILE A 22 -18.27 -9.69 6.38
N ASP A 23 -18.80 -10.59 5.55
CA ASP A 23 -18.17 -10.98 4.29
C ASP A 23 -18.27 -9.84 3.26
N LYS A 24 -19.44 -9.20 3.17
CA LYS A 24 -19.62 -7.97 2.36
C LYS A 24 -18.76 -6.80 2.86
N GLN A 25 -18.54 -6.67 4.17
CA GLN A 25 -17.67 -5.63 4.72
C GLN A 25 -16.18 -5.90 4.51
N LYS A 26 -15.75 -7.15 4.51
CA LYS A 26 -14.36 -7.51 4.17
C LYS A 26 -14.03 -7.03 2.75
N ASP A 27 -14.90 -7.30 1.79
CA ASP A 27 -14.67 -6.89 0.39
C ASP A 27 -14.66 -5.36 0.23
N LEU A 28 -15.50 -4.63 0.98
CA LEU A 28 -15.56 -3.17 0.96
C LEU A 28 -14.32 -2.52 1.61
N ASN A 29 -13.73 -3.14 2.65
CA ASN A 29 -12.54 -2.62 3.33
C ASN A 29 -11.23 -2.94 2.60
N VAL A 30 -11.21 -3.93 1.71
CA VAL A 30 -10.00 -4.34 0.95
C VAL A 30 -9.57 -3.28 -0.07
N SER A 31 -10.50 -2.47 -0.60
CA SER A 31 -10.20 -1.52 -1.69
C SER A 31 -9.57 -0.20 -1.24
N GLY A 32 -9.51 0.11 0.06
CA GLY A 32 -9.09 1.43 0.54
C GLY A 32 -8.13 1.45 1.73
N ASP A 33 -8.01 0.38 2.51
CA ASP A 33 -7.31 0.42 3.80
C ASP A 33 -6.19 -0.60 4.01
N ASP A 34 -5.61 -1.15 2.93
CA ASP A 34 -4.40 -1.97 3.05
C ASP A 34 -3.16 -1.07 3.26
N ALA A 35 -2.90 -0.75 4.53
CA ALA A 35 -1.73 0.01 4.95
C ALA A 35 -0.40 -0.69 4.59
N PHE A 36 -0.38 -2.03 4.48
CA PHE A 36 0.79 -2.77 4.03
C PHE A 36 1.02 -2.52 2.55
N ALA A 37 0.02 -2.74 1.69
CA ALA A 37 0.15 -2.54 0.24
C ALA A 37 0.58 -1.12 -0.11
N ARG A 38 0.04 -0.10 0.58
CA ARG A 38 0.45 1.30 0.37
C ARG A 38 1.93 1.53 0.70
N LEU A 39 2.37 1.08 1.88
CA LEU A 39 3.76 1.26 2.30
C LEU A 39 4.71 0.43 1.41
N TYR A 40 4.28 -0.76 1.00
CA TYR A 40 5.05 -1.65 0.15
C TYR A 40 5.28 -1.02 -1.23
N ALA A 41 4.24 -0.47 -1.85
CA ALA A 41 4.35 0.23 -3.13
C ALA A 41 5.31 1.44 -3.06
N VAL A 42 5.28 2.21 -1.97
CA VAL A 42 6.23 3.32 -1.75
C VAL A 42 7.66 2.80 -1.63
N VAL A 43 7.87 1.73 -0.86
CA VAL A 43 9.19 1.12 -0.67
C VAL A 43 9.73 0.56 -1.99
N GLU A 44 8.90 -0.11 -2.80
CA GLU A 44 9.31 -0.57 -4.14
C GLU A 44 9.70 0.59 -5.05
N ALA A 45 8.89 1.65 -5.11
CA ALA A 45 9.18 2.83 -5.93
C ALA A 45 10.49 3.52 -5.51
N ASP A 46 10.75 3.65 -4.20
CA ASP A 46 11.99 4.22 -3.68
C ASP A 46 13.22 3.35 -4.00
N ILE A 47 13.07 2.02 -3.99
CA ILE A 47 14.12 1.08 -4.39
C ILE A 47 14.41 1.23 -5.89
N GLU A 48 13.39 1.24 -6.74
CA GLU A 48 13.55 1.40 -8.18
C GLU A 48 14.24 2.73 -8.53
N ALA A 49 13.79 3.83 -7.91
CA ALA A 49 14.42 5.14 -8.08
C ALA A 49 15.89 5.15 -7.60
N ALA A 50 16.20 4.47 -6.50
CA ALA A 50 17.57 4.35 -6.01
C ALA A 50 18.45 3.51 -6.95
N LEU A 51 17.93 2.46 -7.56
CA LEU A 51 18.64 1.64 -8.55
C LEU A 51 18.92 2.44 -9.83
N GLN A 52 17.92 3.14 -10.38
CA GLN A 52 18.13 4.03 -11.52
C GLN A 52 19.18 5.12 -11.22
N LYS A 53 19.16 5.67 -10.00
CA LYS A 53 20.17 6.64 -9.55
C LYS A 53 21.56 6.00 -9.39
N ALA A 54 21.65 4.75 -8.99
CA ALA A 54 22.91 4.01 -8.93
C ALA A 54 23.50 3.77 -10.32
N ASP A 55 22.66 3.41 -11.30
CA ASP A 55 23.09 3.23 -12.69
C ASP A 55 23.59 4.54 -13.30
N THR A 56 22.89 5.66 -13.05
CA THR A 56 23.36 6.98 -13.50
C THR A 56 24.67 7.37 -12.83
N ALA A 57 24.82 7.14 -11.52
CA ALA A 57 26.05 7.41 -10.79
C ALA A 57 27.23 6.55 -11.28
N SER A 58 26.99 5.31 -11.69
CA SER A 58 28.02 4.41 -12.23
C SER A 58 28.50 4.84 -13.62
N ASN A 59 27.64 5.47 -14.42
CA ASN A 59 27.97 5.95 -15.76
C ASN A 59 28.44 7.41 -15.77
N GLU A 60 28.40 8.10 -14.63
CA GLU A 60 28.77 9.50 -14.49
C GLU A 60 30.30 9.68 -14.58
N LYS A 61 30.73 10.59 -15.48
CA LYS A 61 32.14 10.89 -15.69
C LYS A 61 32.65 11.97 -14.73
N ASN A 62 31.76 12.85 -14.27
CA ASN A 62 32.11 13.89 -13.32
C ASN A 62 32.16 13.32 -11.89
N ARG A 63 33.36 13.24 -11.33
CA ARG A 63 33.59 12.72 -9.97
C ARG A 63 32.79 13.45 -8.89
N ALA A 64 32.63 14.77 -8.99
CA ALA A 64 31.85 15.53 -8.01
C ALA A 64 30.36 15.20 -8.11
N SER A 65 29.82 15.10 -9.33
CA SER A 65 28.44 14.67 -9.60
C SER A 65 28.19 13.25 -9.07
N ALA A 66 29.09 12.31 -9.38
CA ALA A 66 29.01 10.94 -8.92
C ALA A 66 29.01 10.83 -7.39
N VAL A 67 29.84 11.64 -6.69
CA VAL A 67 29.85 11.69 -5.22
C VAL A 67 28.53 12.20 -4.65
N ALA A 68 27.95 13.25 -5.25
CA ALA A 68 26.66 13.78 -4.85
C ALA A 68 25.54 12.73 -5.00
N LEU A 69 25.46 12.08 -6.17
CA LEU A 69 24.49 11.00 -6.42
C LEU A 69 24.65 9.84 -5.44
N ASN A 70 25.90 9.42 -5.16
CA ASN A 70 26.18 8.37 -4.17
C ASN A 70 25.78 8.77 -2.75
N ALA A 71 25.91 10.05 -2.37
CA ALA A 71 25.44 10.53 -1.07
C ALA A 71 23.91 10.45 -0.97
N GLU A 72 23.20 10.78 -2.04
CA GLU A 72 21.74 10.64 -2.11
C GLU A 72 21.29 9.18 -2.03
N ILE A 73 21.94 8.27 -2.77
CA ILE A 73 21.65 6.83 -2.70
C ILE A 73 21.81 6.30 -1.27
N ARG A 74 22.86 6.73 -0.56
CA ARG A 74 23.07 6.35 0.86
C ARG A 74 21.96 6.88 1.77
N ARG A 75 21.48 8.11 1.55
CA ARG A 75 20.34 8.65 2.31
C ARG A 75 19.05 7.88 2.06
N THR A 76 18.75 7.55 0.80
CA THR A 76 17.59 6.73 0.47
C THR A 76 17.69 5.34 1.08
N LYS A 77 18.86 4.69 1.00
CA LYS A 77 19.12 3.40 1.64
C LYS A 77 18.88 3.44 3.16
N ALA A 78 19.35 4.49 3.84
CA ALA A 78 19.14 4.65 5.28
C ALA A 78 17.64 4.76 5.62
N ARG A 79 16.89 5.57 4.86
CA ARG A 79 15.44 5.70 5.02
C ARG A 79 14.71 4.37 4.80
N LEU A 80 15.05 3.64 3.73
CA LEU A 80 14.48 2.33 3.44
C LEU A 80 14.70 1.32 4.58
N LEU A 81 15.87 1.35 5.23
CA LEU A 81 16.15 0.49 6.39
C LEU A 81 15.24 0.80 7.59
N GLU A 82 14.71 2.02 7.71
CA GLU A 82 13.73 2.39 8.75
C GLU A 82 12.30 1.97 8.38
N GLU A 83 11.97 1.93 7.09
CA GLU A 83 10.65 1.53 6.59
C GLU A 83 10.45 0.00 6.59
N VAL A 84 11.51 -0.78 6.36
CA VAL A 84 11.44 -2.26 6.34
C VAL A 84 10.88 -2.85 7.64
N PRO A 85 11.31 -2.42 8.85
CA PRO A 85 10.68 -2.86 10.10
C PRO A 85 9.20 -2.50 10.21
N LYS A 86 8.75 -1.39 9.62
CA LYS A 86 7.33 -1.01 9.61
C LYS A 86 6.53 -1.95 8.72
N LEU A 87 7.05 -2.32 7.55
CA LEU A 87 6.46 -3.35 6.69
C LEU A 87 6.36 -4.70 7.41
N GLN A 88 7.41 -5.13 8.11
CA GLN A 88 7.40 -6.37 8.88
C GLN A 88 6.30 -6.37 9.96
N ARG A 89 6.14 -5.26 10.69
CA ARG A 89 5.07 -5.12 11.68
C ARG A 89 3.69 -5.21 11.04
N LEU A 90 3.48 -4.55 9.91
CA LEU A 90 2.20 -4.60 9.17
C LEU A 90 1.91 -6.00 8.61
N ALA A 91 2.93 -6.73 8.16
CA ALA A 91 2.79 -8.11 7.68
C ALA A 91 2.44 -9.12 8.79
N ILE A 92 3.00 -8.96 9.99
CA ILE A 92 2.74 -9.83 11.15
C ILE A 92 1.37 -9.53 11.76
N LYS A 93 0.92 -8.28 11.67
CA LYS A 93 -0.41 -7.83 12.10
C LYS A 93 -1.45 -8.32 11.09
N LYS A 94 -1.60 -9.64 10.95
CA LYS A 94 -2.70 -10.26 10.21
C LYS A 94 -4.02 -9.68 10.74
N VAL A 95 -4.76 -9.02 9.85
CA VAL A 95 -6.19 -8.71 9.99
C VAL A 95 -6.98 -10.00 10.04
#